data_AF-A0A150KHJ1-F1
#
_entry.id   AF-A0A150KHJ1-F1
#
_cell.length_a   1.000
_cell.length_b   1.000
_cell.length_c   1.000
_cell.angle_alpha   90.00
_cell.angle_beta   90.00
_cell.angle_gamma   90.00
#
_symmetry.space_group_name_H-M   'P 1'
#
loop_
_entity.id
_entity.type
_entity.pdbx_description
1 polymer ?
#
loop_
_entity_poly.entity_id
_entity_poly.type
_entity_poly.pdbx_seq_one_letter_code
_entity_poly.pdbx_strand_id
1 'polypeptide(L)'
;MVGESAVLECKTASAYLAKEWAGDEVPSSYLVQVQHYLGVTGKEKGYIAVLIGGNRFVWKEIERDEELINMIFEAEKNFWENNVLAGVAPELDGSSAAEKYLNEKYAKSDPDKEIVLPKDFNAYLEEYKEIKENEKLITTAKKEIENKIKAELKDAEIGRVGDYLVTWKKQVQNRVDSKALREKFPDIYQQVLKETSFRRILVKEVK
;
A
#
# COMPACT_ATOMS: atom_id res chain seq x y z
N MET A 1 6.25 17.64 -31.14
CA MET A 1 7.68 18.00 -31.23
C MET A 1 8.43 16.76 -31.70
N VAL A 2 9.25 16.86 -32.75
CA VAL A 2 10.05 15.75 -33.27
C VAL A 2 11.50 16.23 -33.30
N GLY A 3 12.42 15.48 -32.69
CA GLY A 3 13.84 15.83 -32.61
C GLY A 3 14.27 16.55 -31.33
N GLU A 4 13.37 16.73 -30.36
CA GLU A 4 13.75 17.24 -29.04
C GLU A 4 14.49 16.17 -28.24
N SER A 5 15.61 16.56 -27.62
CA SER A 5 16.46 15.68 -26.84
C SER A 5 15.88 15.52 -25.41
N ALA A 6 14.91 14.63 -25.26
CA ALA A 6 14.20 14.37 -24.01
C ALA A 6 14.02 12.87 -23.74
N VAL A 7 13.77 12.50 -22.48
CA VAL A 7 13.31 11.16 -22.11
C VAL A 7 11.80 11.05 -22.33
N LEU A 8 11.31 9.87 -22.73
CA LEU A 8 9.87 9.57 -22.79
C LEU A 8 9.57 8.31 -21.98
N GLU A 9 8.76 8.45 -20.93
CA GLU A 9 8.25 7.35 -20.12
C GLU A 9 6.77 7.11 -20.42
N CYS A 10 6.44 5.91 -20.91
CA CYS A 10 5.07 5.54 -21.27
C CYS A 10 4.50 4.50 -20.30
N LYS A 11 3.32 4.78 -19.73
CA LYS A 11 2.63 3.88 -18.79
C LYS A 11 1.17 3.68 -19.13
N THR A 12 0.62 2.57 -18.64
CA THR A 12 -0.83 2.38 -18.51
C THR A 12 -1.18 2.34 -17.03
N ALA A 13 -2.23 3.03 -16.62
CA ALA A 13 -2.69 3.07 -15.23
C ALA A 13 -4.14 2.60 -15.11
N SER A 14 -4.47 2.00 -13.98
CA SER A 14 -5.86 1.65 -13.66
C SER A 14 -6.73 2.90 -13.51
N ALA A 15 -8.01 2.81 -13.85
CA ALA A 15 -8.97 3.91 -13.67
C ALA A 15 -9.06 4.42 -12.22
N TYR A 16 -8.73 3.58 -11.23
CA TYR A 16 -8.71 3.97 -9.81
C TYR A 16 -7.64 5.02 -9.48
N LEU A 17 -6.56 5.08 -10.26
CA LEU A 17 -5.47 6.04 -10.06
C LEU A 17 -5.77 7.40 -10.72
N ALA A 18 -6.91 7.56 -11.40
CA ALA A 18 -7.21 8.77 -12.16
C ALA A 18 -7.18 10.06 -11.33
N LYS A 19 -7.41 9.97 -10.02
CA LYS A 19 -7.34 11.12 -9.10
C LYS A 19 -5.92 11.60 -8.85
N GLU A 20 -4.94 10.70 -8.86
CA GLU A 20 -3.52 11.04 -8.68
C GLU A 20 -2.95 11.79 -9.89
N TRP A 21 -3.66 11.77 -11.01
CA TRP A 21 -3.31 12.45 -12.26
C TRP A 21 -4.17 13.69 -12.51
N ALA A 22 -4.89 14.19 -11.50
CA ALA A 22 -5.65 15.43 -11.58
C ALA A 22 -4.72 16.65 -11.42
N GLY A 23 -5.02 17.74 -12.14
CA GLY A 23 -4.20 18.95 -12.13
C GLY A 23 -2.80 18.74 -12.73
N ASP A 24 -1.83 19.50 -12.25
CA ASP A 24 -0.47 19.54 -12.80
C ASP A 24 0.51 18.61 -12.07
N GLU A 25 0.12 17.99 -10.96
CA GLU A 25 0.99 17.12 -10.15
C GLU A 25 1.28 15.74 -10.80
N VAL A 26 2.54 15.34 -10.83
CA VAL A 26 2.96 13.97 -11.20
C VAL A 26 3.08 13.15 -9.92
N PRO A 27 2.53 11.92 -9.83
CA PRO A 27 2.70 11.11 -8.64
C PRO A 27 4.19 10.85 -8.36
N SER A 28 4.60 10.96 -7.09
CA SER A 28 6.01 11.06 -6.69
C SER A 28 6.89 9.90 -7.17
N SER A 29 6.34 8.68 -7.24
CA SER A 29 7.07 7.50 -7.72
C SER A 29 7.49 7.64 -9.20
N TYR A 30 6.63 8.22 -10.03
CA TYR A 30 6.96 8.47 -11.43
C TYR A 30 7.89 9.67 -11.59
N LEU A 31 7.72 10.71 -10.76
CA LEU A 31 8.61 11.86 -10.76
C LEU A 31 10.05 11.43 -10.48
N VAL A 32 10.26 10.67 -9.40
CA VAL A 32 11.58 10.11 -9.04
C VAL A 32 12.15 9.24 -10.17
N GLN A 33 11.33 8.40 -10.79
CA GLN A 33 11.77 7.55 -11.92
C GLN A 33 12.26 8.40 -13.10
N VAL A 34 11.51 9.42 -13.51
CA VAL A 34 11.89 10.29 -14.62
C VAL A 34 13.14 11.10 -14.27
N GLN A 35 13.21 11.68 -13.07
CA GLN A 35 14.40 12.42 -12.62
C GLN A 35 15.64 11.54 -12.62
N HIS A 36 15.55 10.30 -12.14
CA HIS A 36 16.66 9.33 -12.24
C HIS A 36 17.11 9.14 -13.70
N TYR A 37 16.18 8.96 -14.65
CA TYR A 37 16.55 8.89 -16.07
C TYR A 37 17.23 10.15 -16.59
N LEU A 38 16.76 11.34 -16.20
CA LEU A 38 17.42 12.60 -16.56
C LEU A 38 18.84 12.64 -15.99
N GLY A 39 19.02 12.27 -14.73
CA GLY A 39 20.33 12.14 -14.07
C GLY A 39 21.29 11.24 -14.83
N VAL A 40 20.85 10.03 -15.19
CA VAL A 40 21.67 9.04 -15.91
C VAL A 40 21.97 9.46 -17.35
N THR A 41 21.01 10.06 -18.05
CA THR A 41 21.13 10.37 -19.48
C THR A 41 21.69 11.76 -19.77
N GLY A 42 21.80 12.63 -18.76
CA GLY A 42 22.21 14.03 -18.91
C GLY A 42 21.22 14.86 -19.74
N LYS A 43 19.93 14.50 -19.72
CA LYS A 43 18.88 15.25 -20.44
C LYS A 43 18.28 16.30 -19.53
N GLU A 44 17.89 17.43 -20.11
CA GLU A 44 17.32 18.58 -19.39
C GLU A 44 15.83 18.43 -19.09
N LYS A 45 15.15 17.49 -19.74
CA LYS A 45 13.72 17.26 -19.55
C LYS A 45 13.28 15.86 -19.96
N GLY A 46 12.15 15.44 -19.41
CA GLY A 46 11.47 14.21 -19.75
C GLY A 46 9.97 14.41 -19.86
N TYR A 47 9.31 13.48 -20.55
CA TYR A 47 7.88 13.41 -20.68
C TYR A 47 7.37 12.14 -20.05
N ILE A 48 6.32 12.23 -19.25
CA ILE A 48 5.55 11.06 -18.82
C ILE A 48 4.21 11.04 -19.53
N ALA A 49 3.90 9.94 -20.21
CA ALA A 49 2.66 9.74 -20.94
C ALA A 49 1.92 8.53 -20.36
N VAL A 50 0.69 8.73 -19.87
CA VAL A 50 -0.08 7.70 -19.18
C VAL A 50 -1.47 7.54 -19.80
N LEU A 51 -1.79 6.30 -20.19
CA LEU A 51 -3.14 5.90 -20.58
C LEU A 51 -3.86 5.30 -19.38
N ILE A 52 -4.78 6.08 -18.80
CA ILE A 52 -5.56 5.74 -17.61
C ILE A 52 -6.87 5.06 -18.03
N GLY A 53 -7.15 3.89 -17.46
CA GLY A 53 -8.39 3.15 -17.73
C GLY A 53 -8.59 2.72 -19.19
N GLY A 54 -7.52 2.75 -20.00
CA GLY A 54 -7.55 2.42 -21.42
C GLY A 54 -8.19 3.48 -22.34
N ASN A 55 -8.71 4.59 -21.79
CA ASN A 55 -9.48 5.57 -22.56
C ASN A 55 -9.17 7.04 -22.22
N ARG A 56 -8.42 7.31 -21.14
CA ARG A 56 -8.04 8.68 -20.76
C ARG A 56 -6.53 8.85 -20.87
N PHE A 57 -6.08 9.62 -21.85
CA PHE A 57 -4.67 9.91 -22.04
C PHE A 57 -4.28 11.21 -21.32
N VAL A 58 -3.21 11.16 -20.54
CA VAL A 58 -2.60 12.32 -19.86
C VAL A 58 -1.10 12.28 -20.15
N TRP A 59 -0.51 13.43 -20.42
CA TRP A 59 0.95 13.54 -20.48
C TRP A 59 1.42 14.82 -19.79
N LYS A 60 2.63 14.78 -19.25
CA LYS A 60 3.23 15.90 -18.52
C LYS A 60 4.71 16.01 -18.86
N GLU A 61 5.20 17.25 -18.95
CA GLU A 61 6.63 17.56 -19.01
C GLU A 61 7.20 17.62 -17.59
N ILE A 62 8.41 17.10 -17.43
CA ILE A 62 9.16 17.11 -16.18
C ILE A 62 10.53 17.70 -16.51
N GLU A 63 10.82 18.87 -15.96
CA GLU A 63 12.13 19.50 -16.06
C GLU A 63 13.13 18.82 -15.12
N ARG A 64 14.40 18.81 -15.52
CA ARG A 64 15.49 18.31 -14.70
C ARG A 64 15.60 19.09 -13.39
N ASP A 65 15.58 18.36 -12.28
CA ASP A 65 15.80 18.90 -10.94
C ASP A 65 17.08 18.29 -10.37
N GLU A 66 18.17 19.06 -10.40
CA GLU A 66 19.48 18.59 -9.94
C GLU A 66 19.51 18.27 -8.45
N GLU A 67 18.73 19.00 -7.62
CA GLU A 67 18.68 18.74 -6.18
C GLU A 67 18.05 17.37 -5.93
N LEU A 68 16.90 17.11 -6.55
CA LEU A 68 16.21 15.83 -6.44
C LEU A 68 17.03 14.68 -7.04
N ILE A 69 17.69 14.89 -8.18
CA ILE A 69 18.58 13.88 -8.80
C ILE A 69 19.72 13.50 -7.85
N ASN A 70 20.37 14.49 -7.22
CA ASN A 70 21.44 14.22 -6.28
C ASN A 70 20.95 13.45 -5.06
N MET A 71 19.78 13.80 -4.51
CA MET A 71 19.16 13.04 -3.42
C MET A 71 18.88 11.58 -3.80
N ILE A 72 18.40 11.34 -5.03
CA ILE A 72 18.14 9.99 -5.54
C ILE A 72 19.45 9.19 -5.61
N PHE A 73 20.49 9.75 -6.25
CA PHE A 73 21.78 9.07 -6.39
C PHE A 73 22.48 8.84 -5.05
N GLU A 74 22.38 9.76 -4.09
CA GLU A 74 22.91 9.56 -2.75
C GLU A 74 22.21 8.40 -2.03
N ALA A 75 20.88 8.31 -2.12
CA ALA A 75 20.12 7.21 -1.54
C ALA A 75 20.47 5.87 -2.21
N GLU A 76 20.54 5.83 -3.53
CA GLU A 76 20.92 4.63 -4.30
C GLU A 76 22.33 4.17 -3.98
N LYS A 77 23.29 5.11 -3.91
CA LYS A 77 24.67 4.82 -3.55
C LYS A 77 24.78 4.30 -2.13
N ASN A 78 24.10 4.93 -1.17
CA ASN A 78 24.08 4.47 0.22
C ASN A 78 23.54 3.04 0.31
N PHE A 79 22.42 2.75 -0.34
CA PHE A 79 21.85 1.40 -0.38
C PHE A 79 22.81 0.40 -1.03
N TRP A 80 23.45 0.75 -2.15
CA TRP A 80 24.39 -0.12 -2.82
C TRP A 80 25.62 -0.44 -1.96
N GLU A 81 26.24 0.57 -1.37
CA GLU A 81 27.48 0.43 -0.60
C GLU A 81 27.24 -0.20 0.77
N ASN A 82 26.25 0.28 1.52
CA ASN A 82 26.03 -0.12 2.91
C ASN A 82 25.11 -1.34 3.07
N ASN A 83 24.30 -1.68 2.07
CA ASN A 83 23.43 -2.86 2.13
C ASN A 83 23.90 -3.95 1.16
N VAL A 84 23.96 -3.65 -0.14
CA VAL A 84 24.21 -4.68 -1.15
C VAL A 84 25.65 -5.22 -1.08
N LEU A 85 26.65 -4.33 -1.16
CA LEU A 85 28.06 -4.73 -1.10
C LEU A 85 28.47 -5.26 0.28
N ALA A 86 27.92 -4.68 1.35
CA ALA A 86 28.18 -5.14 2.72
C ALA A 86 27.46 -6.46 3.08
N GLY A 87 26.49 -6.89 2.26
CA GLY A 87 25.65 -8.06 2.57
C GLY A 87 24.75 -7.85 3.79
N VAL A 88 24.44 -6.60 4.12
CA VAL A 88 23.62 -6.22 5.28
C VAL A 88 22.21 -5.94 4.79
N ALA A 89 21.25 -6.76 5.23
CA ALA A 89 19.84 -6.52 4.92
C ALA A 89 19.41 -5.14 5.46
N PRO A 90 18.56 -4.40 4.71
CA PRO A 90 18.01 -3.15 5.22
C PRO A 90 17.20 -3.40 6.50
N GLU A 91 17.05 -2.35 7.30
CA GLU A 91 16.24 -2.40 8.52
C GLU A 91 14.79 -2.77 8.19
N LEU A 92 14.15 -3.49 9.11
CA LEU A 92 12.73 -3.80 9.00
C LEU A 92 11.93 -2.53 9.33
N ASP A 93 11.04 -2.16 8.44
CA ASP A 93 10.17 -1.00 8.58
C ASP A 93 8.69 -1.39 8.56
N GLY A 94 7.81 -0.39 8.61
CA GLY A 94 6.36 -0.58 8.51
C GLY A 94 5.86 -0.90 7.08
N SER A 95 6.74 -1.19 6.13
CA SER A 95 6.35 -1.42 4.74
C SER A 95 5.74 -2.81 4.53
N SER A 96 4.86 -2.92 3.53
CA SER A 96 4.34 -4.22 3.07
C SER A 96 5.45 -5.15 2.53
N ALA A 97 6.61 -4.59 2.12
CA ALA A 97 7.75 -5.38 1.67
C ALA A 97 8.43 -6.08 2.85
N ALA A 98 8.64 -5.39 3.97
CA ALA A 98 9.16 -5.98 5.20
C ALA A 98 8.22 -7.07 5.74
N GLU A 99 6.91 -6.79 5.77
CA GLU A 99 5.89 -7.78 6.17
C GLU A 99 5.94 -9.04 5.28
N LYS A 100 5.96 -8.86 3.95
CA LYS A 100 6.03 -9.96 2.99
C LYS A 100 7.31 -10.78 3.20
N TYR A 101 8.45 -10.12 3.32
CA TYR A 101 9.74 -10.78 3.57
C TYR A 101 9.70 -11.65 4.82
N LEU A 102 9.20 -11.11 5.95
CA LEU A 102 9.12 -11.86 7.21
C LEU A 102 8.16 -13.05 7.11
N ASN A 103 7.01 -12.86 6.48
CA ASN A 103 6.01 -13.91 6.29
C ASN A 103 6.54 -15.04 5.41
N GLU A 104 7.29 -14.73 4.35
CA GLU A 104 7.90 -15.73 3.46
C GLU A 104 9.09 -16.42 4.12
N LYS A 105 10.01 -15.65 4.71
CA LYS A 105 11.23 -16.17 5.37
C LYS A 105 10.91 -17.08 6.54
N TYR A 106 9.88 -16.73 7.32
CA TYR A 106 9.46 -17.48 8.50
C TYR A 106 8.10 -18.17 8.32
N ALA A 107 7.73 -18.54 7.09
CA ALA A 107 6.48 -19.21 6.78
C ALA A 107 6.31 -20.55 7.53
N LYS A 108 7.40 -21.31 7.66
CA LYS A 108 7.43 -22.56 8.44
C LYS A 108 7.62 -22.23 9.93
N SER A 109 6.75 -22.77 10.77
CA SER A 109 6.84 -22.65 12.22
C SER A 109 7.12 -24.01 12.85
N ASP A 110 7.85 -23.98 13.96
CA ASP A 110 8.01 -25.12 14.87
C ASP A 110 7.10 -24.89 16.08
N PRO A 111 6.02 -25.66 16.26
CA PRO A 111 5.06 -25.47 17.35
C PRO A 111 5.64 -25.64 18.75
N ASP A 112 6.73 -26.40 18.88
CA ASP A 112 7.36 -26.72 20.16
C ASP A 112 8.53 -25.76 20.46
N LYS A 113 8.84 -24.85 19.54
CA LYS A 113 9.94 -23.90 19.68
C LYS A 113 9.48 -22.61 20.35
N GLU A 114 9.90 -22.44 21.59
CA GLU A 114 9.79 -21.19 22.34
C GLU A 114 11.16 -20.51 22.46
N ILE A 115 11.16 -19.17 22.45
CA ILE A 115 12.34 -18.37 22.76
C ILE A 115 11.97 -17.34 23.83
N VAL A 116 12.94 -17.01 24.69
CA VAL A 116 12.84 -15.84 25.55
C VAL A 116 13.31 -14.64 24.75
N LEU A 117 12.44 -13.66 24.53
CA LEU A 117 12.82 -12.41 23.86
C LEU A 117 13.81 -11.61 24.73
N PRO A 118 14.74 -10.85 24.13
CA PRO A 118 15.61 -9.94 24.88
C PRO A 118 14.81 -8.93 25.69
N LYS A 119 15.29 -8.53 26.87
CA LYS A 119 14.57 -7.63 27.79
C LYS A 119 14.20 -6.28 27.15
N ASP A 120 15.03 -5.78 26.24
CA ASP A 120 14.80 -4.51 25.57
C ASP A 120 13.55 -4.54 24.67
N PHE A 121 13.03 -5.74 24.33
CA PHE A 121 11.75 -5.90 23.65
C PHE A 121 10.54 -5.51 24.48
N ASN A 122 10.67 -5.36 25.80
CA ASN A 122 9.59 -4.85 26.64
C ASN A 122 9.18 -3.43 26.21
N ALA A 123 10.14 -2.56 25.87
CA ALA A 123 9.83 -1.20 25.41
C ALA A 123 8.99 -1.22 24.12
N TYR A 124 9.36 -2.06 23.16
CA TYR A 124 8.58 -2.24 21.93
C TYR A 124 7.18 -2.81 22.17
N LEU A 125 7.01 -3.71 23.16
CA LEU A 125 5.71 -4.28 23.49
C LEU A 125 4.78 -3.26 24.16
N GLU A 126 5.31 -2.39 25.03
CA GLU A 126 4.55 -1.28 25.62
C GLU A 126 4.15 -0.24 24.56
N GLU A 127 5.08 0.15 23.68
CA GLU A 127 4.77 1.05 22.56
C GLU A 127 3.70 0.45 21.63
N TYR A 128 3.83 -0.84 21.28
CA TYR A 128 2.83 -1.56 20.49
C TYR A 128 1.44 -1.51 21.13
N LYS A 129 1.37 -1.66 22.45
CA LYS A 129 0.12 -1.61 23.20
C LYS A 129 -0.50 -0.21 23.16
N GLU A 130 0.30 0.83 23.41
CA GLU A 130 -0.16 2.22 23.34
C GLU A 130 -0.71 2.56 21.94
N ILE A 131 0.03 2.21 20.88
CA ILE A 131 -0.40 2.41 19.49
C ILE A 131 -1.73 1.69 19.22
N LYS A 132 -1.89 0.46 19.72
CA LYS A 132 -3.11 -0.32 19.55
C LYS A 132 -4.31 0.27 20.28
N GLU A 133 -4.09 0.86 21.46
CA GLU A 133 -5.12 1.60 22.19
C GLU A 133 -5.53 2.87 21.42
N ASN A 134 -4.55 3.61 20.90
CA ASN A 134 -4.79 4.78 20.06
C ASN A 134 -5.54 4.44 18.77
N GLU A 135 -5.17 3.34 18.08
CA GLU A 135 -5.88 2.85 16.90
C GLU A 135 -7.35 2.56 17.20
N LYS A 136 -7.62 1.95 18.37
CA LYS A 136 -8.99 1.66 18.82
C LYS A 136 -9.77 2.96 19.07
N LEU A 137 -9.15 3.97 19.70
CA LEU A 137 -9.78 5.27 19.94
C LEU A 137 -10.14 5.97 18.63
N ILE A 138 -9.17 6.07 17.70
CA ILE A 138 -9.37 6.68 16.38
C ILE A 138 -10.45 5.94 15.59
N THR A 139 -10.41 4.61 15.58
CA THR A 139 -11.41 3.77 14.90
C THR A 139 -12.81 3.96 15.49
N THR A 140 -12.91 4.11 16.81
CA THR A 140 -14.19 4.35 17.49
C THR A 140 -14.73 5.74 17.14
N ALA A 141 -13.90 6.79 17.23
CA ALA A 141 -14.27 8.14 16.86
C ALA A 141 -14.73 8.25 15.39
N LYS A 142 -14.01 7.59 14.46
CA LYS A 142 -14.42 7.50 13.05
C LYS A 142 -15.81 6.87 12.89
N LYS A 143 -16.06 5.74 13.57
CA LYS A 143 -17.37 5.05 13.52
C LYS A 143 -18.49 5.91 14.09
N GLU A 144 -18.24 6.66 15.16
CA GLU A 144 -19.21 7.59 15.73
C GLU A 144 -19.61 8.68 14.73
N ILE A 145 -18.63 9.27 14.04
CA ILE A 145 -18.87 10.26 12.98
C ILE A 145 -19.64 9.65 11.81
N GLU A 146 -19.23 8.46 11.34
CA GLU A 146 -19.93 7.76 10.26
C GLU A 146 -21.40 7.47 10.64
N ASN A 147 -21.67 7.08 11.88
CA ASN A 147 -23.03 6.82 12.34
C ASN A 147 -23.88 8.10 12.42
N LYS A 148 -23.31 9.24 12.81
CA LYS A 148 -24.00 10.54 12.75
C LYS A 148 -24.36 10.90 11.31
N ILE A 149 -23.45 10.69 10.36
CA ILE A 149 -23.72 10.94 8.93
C ILE A 149 -24.83 10.02 8.41
N LYS A 150 -24.79 8.72 8.74
CA LYS A 150 -25.84 7.75 8.37
C LYS A 150 -27.20 8.09 8.96
N ALA A 151 -27.24 8.58 10.20
CA ALA A 151 -28.48 9.00 10.85
C ALA A 151 -29.15 10.19 10.14
N GLU A 152 -28.35 11.07 9.52
CA GLU A 152 -28.86 12.16 8.69
C GLU A 152 -29.26 11.70 7.28
N LEU A 153 -28.45 10.83 6.66
CA LEU A 153 -28.77 10.25 5.34
C LEU A 153 -30.06 9.42 5.35
N LYS A 154 -30.32 8.68 6.44
CA LYS A 154 -31.47 7.78 6.56
C LYS A 154 -31.55 6.78 5.39
N ASP A 155 -32.61 6.85 4.59
CA ASP A 155 -32.85 6.03 3.41
C ASP A 155 -32.22 6.60 2.13
N ALA A 156 -31.65 7.81 2.19
CA ALA A 156 -30.94 8.40 1.06
C ALA A 156 -29.57 7.75 0.86
N GLU A 157 -29.28 7.35 -0.38
CA GLU A 157 -27.99 6.76 -0.71
C GLU A 157 -26.89 7.81 -0.97
N ILE A 158 -27.24 9.09 -1.11
CA ILE A 158 -26.32 10.17 -1.47
C ILE A 158 -26.63 11.43 -0.66
N GLY A 159 -25.60 12.03 -0.06
CA GLY A 159 -25.66 13.33 0.61
C GLY A 159 -24.59 14.29 0.08
N ARG A 160 -24.88 15.59 0.08
CA ARG A 160 -23.97 16.65 -0.37
C ARG A 160 -23.94 17.79 0.64
N VAL A 161 -22.75 18.24 1.01
CA VAL A 161 -22.56 19.42 1.87
C VAL A 161 -21.20 20.06 1.58
N GLY A 162 -21.21 21.36 1.23
CA GLY A 162 -19.99 22.06 0.78
C GLY A 162 -19.29 21.30 -0.36
N ASP A 163 -18.01 21.01 -0.15
CA ASP A 163 -17.16 20.28 -1.11
C ASP A 163 -17.27 18.75 -1.01
N TYR A 164 -18.13 18.23 -0.12
CA TYR A 164 -18.22 16.80 0.16
C TYR A 164 -19.42 16.13 -0.53
N LEU A 165 -19.14 14.97 -1.14
CA LEU A 165 -20.12 14.02 -1.63
C LEU A 165 -20.01 12.72 -0.83
N VAL A 166 -21.06 12.39 -0.07
CA VAL A 166 -21.15 11.16 0.70
C VAL A 166 -22.05 10.17 -0.04
N THR A 167 -21.58 8.93 -0.20
CA THR A 167 -22.39 7.85 -0.77
C THR A 167 -22.50 6.69 0.21
N TRP A 168 -23.73 6.28 0.49
CA TRP A 168 -24.05 5.09 1.28
C TRP A 168 -25.08 4.26 0.52
N LYS A 169 -24.63 3.67 -0.59
CA LYS A 169 -25.46 2.87 -1.49
C LYS A 169 -25.60 1.45 -1.00
N LYS A 170 -26.73 0.82 -1.27
CA LYS A 170 -26.88 -0.63 -1.10
C LYS A 170 -25.86 -1.33 -2.00
N GLN A 171 -25.05 -2.21 -1.41
CA GLN A 171 -24.12 -3.08 -2.13
C GLN A 171 -24.58 -4.52 -1.98
N VAL A 172 -24.68 -5.24 -3.10
CA VAL A 172 -25.04 -6.66 -3.12
C VAL A 172 -23.83 -7.44 -3.58
N GLN A 173 -23.35 -8.35 -2.74
CA GLN A 173 -22.27 -9.27 -3.08
C GLN A 173 -22.77 -10.70 -2.92
N ASN A 174 -22.64 -11.49 -3.99
CA ASN A 174 -22.90 -12.92 -3.93
C ASN A 174 -21.62 -13.63 -3.47
N ARG A 175 -21.70 -14.40 -2.39
CA ARG A 175 -20.63 -15.27 -1.91
C ARG A 175 -21.17 -16.69 -1.85
N VAL A 176 -20.27 -17.66 -2.01
CA VAL A 176 -20.63 -19.07 -1.80
C VAL A 176 -20.97 -19.27 -0.33
N ASP A 177 -22.18 -19.74 -0.03
CA ASP A 177 -22.55 -20.19 1.29
C ASP A 177 -21.81 -21.49 1.58
N SER A 178 -20.64 -21.37 2.21
CA SER A 178 -19.75 -22.49 2.48
C SER A 178 -20.38 -23.51 3.44
N LYS A 179 -21.29 -23.06 4.32
CA LYS A 179 -22.00 -23.95 5.23
C LYS A 179 -23.04 -24.77 4.46
N ALA A 180 -23.88 -24.11 3.66
CA ALA A 180 -24.85 -24.80 2.83
C ALA A 180 -24.18 -25.72 1.80
N LEU A 181 -23.03 -25.33 1.24
CA LEU A 181 -22.25 -26.18 0.33
C LEU A 181 -21.74 -27.43 1.05
N ARG A 182 -21.21 -27.29 2.27
CA ARG A 182 -20.74 -28.42 3.09
C ARG A 182 -21.88 -29.37 3.49
N GLU A 183 -23.06 -28.84 3.79
CA GLU A 183 -24.22 -29.63 4.22
C GLU A 183 -24.92 -30.34 3.04
N LYS A 184 -25.12 -29.64 1.92
CA LYS A 184 -25.89 -30.15 0.77
C LYS A 184 -25.04 -30.87 -0.27
N PHE A 185 -23.76 -30.51 -0.38
CA PHE A 185 -22.84 -31.02 -1.40
C PHE A 185 -21.45 -31.31 -0.79
N PRO A 186 -21.36 -32.22 0.22
CA PRO A 186 -20.13 -32.48 0.95
C PRO A 186 -18.97 -32.93 0.05
N ASP A 187 -19.25 -33.73 -0.98
CA ASP A 187 -18.23 -34.21 -1.91
C ASP A 187 -17.61 -33.07 -2.71
N ILE A 188 -18.45 -32.14 -3.20
CA ILE A 188 -17.99 -30.94 -3.92
C ILE A 188 -17.21 -30.03 -2.98
N TYR A 189 -17.71 -29.82 -1.75
CA TYR A 189 -17.02 -29.03 -0.75
C TYR A 189 -15.60 -29.55 -0.50
N GLN A 190 -15.43 -30.86 -0.36
CA GLN A 190 -14.10 -31.46 -0.18
C GLN A 190 -13.21 -31.29 -1.41
N GLN A 191 -13.75 -31.42 -2.62
CA GLN A 191 -12.98 -31.25 -3.86
C GLN A 191 -12.48 -29.82 -4.09
N VAL A 192 -13.18 -28.81 -3.55
CA VAL A 192 -12.83 -27.39 -3.76
C VAL A 192 -12.20 -26.73 -2.54
N LEU A 193 -11.96 -27.49 -1.46
CA LEU A 193 -11.24 -27.00 -0.30
C LEU A 193 -9.80 -26.67 -0.69
N LYS A 194 -9.42 -25.40 -0.49
CA LYS A 194 -8.06 -24.94 -0.63
C LYS A 194 -7.51 -24.60 0.75
N GLU A 195 -6.52 -25.35 1.19
CA GLU A 195 -5.79 -25.01 2.40
C GLU A 195 -4.93 -23.77 2.15
N THR A 196 -5.00 -22.81 3.08
CA THR A 196 -4.08 -21.68 3.16
C THR A 196 -3.57 -21.58 4.58
N SER A 197 -2.26 -21.37 4.73
CA SER A 197 -1.60 -21.22 6.03
C SER A 197 -0.95 -19.86 6.13
N PHE A 198 -1.09 -19.19 7.26
CA PHE A 198 -0.44 -17.93 7.55
C PHE A 198 -0.09 -17.86 9.05
N ARG A 199 0.92 -17.08 9.39
CA ARG A 199 1.29 -16.78 10.78
C ARG A 199 0.74 -15.41 11.15
N ARG A 200 0.19 -15.27 12.35
CA ARG A 200 -0.30 -14.00 12.89
C ARG A 200 0.44 -13.66 14.17
N ILE A 201 0.75 -12.39 14.34
CA ILE A 201 1.25 -11.88 15.63
C ILE A 201 0.09 -11.74 16.60
N LEU A 202 0.29 -12.16 17.85
CA LEU A 202 -0.66 -11.99 18.94
C LEU A 202 0.11 -11.65 20.21
N VAL A 203 -0.04 -10.42 20.69
CA VAL A 203 0.57 -9.94 21.93
C VAL A 203 -0.46 -10.01 23.05
N LYS A 204 -0.10 -10.67 24.16
CA LYS A 204 -0.89 -10.77 25.39
C LYS A 204 0.04 -10.58 26.59
N GLU A 205 -0.43 -9.87 27.61
CA GLU A 205 0.23 -9.84 28.91
C GLU A 205 0.04 -11.18 29.62
N VAL A 206 1.14 -11.76 30.09
CA VAL A 206 1.11 -12.87 31.02
C VAL A 206 0.98 -12.27 32.42
N LYS A 207 -0.17 -12.48 33.05
CA LYS A 207 -0.41 -12.11 34.45
C LYS A 207 0.20 -13.13 35.39
#